data_AF-A0AA52ALP5-F1
#
_entry.id   AF-A0AA52ALP5-F1
#
_cell.length_a   1.000
_cell.length_b   1.000
_cell.length_c   1.000
_cell.angle_alpha   90.00
_cell.angle_beta   90.00
_cell.angle_gamma   90.00
#
_symmetry.space_group_name_H-M   'P 1'
#
loop_
_entity.id
_entity.type
_entity.pdbx_description
1 polymer ?
#
loop_
_entity_poly.entity_id
_entity_poly.type
_entity_poly.pdbx_seq_one_letter_code
_entity_poly.pdbx_strand_id
1 'polypeptide(L)' 'MIVNHSDRPAQGRVPLPWSDLCGRDCRLMSSAGISANTYDRAGDELADPGLYVALDAWRCHVLALTVV' A
#
# COMPACT_ATOMS: atom_id res chain seq x y z
N MET A 1 0.34 -1.32 7.68
CA MET A 1 0.65 -2.78 7.62
C MET A 1 -0.62 -3.50 7.22
N ILE A 2 -0.54 -4.40 6.24
CA ILE A 2 -1.66 -5.22 5.77
C ILE A 2 -1.30 -6.68 5.98
N VAL A 3 -2.22 -7.48 6.54
CA VAL A 3 -2.01 -8.90 6.84
C VAL A 3 -3.12 -9.72 6.21
N ASN A 4 -2.74 -10.78 5.49
CA ASN A 4 -3.68 -11.80 5.05
C ASN A 4 -3.74 -12.92 6.10
N HIS A 5 -4.86 -13.01 6.83
CA HIS A 5 -5.14 -14.08 7.79
C HIS A 5 -5.80 -15.32 7.15
N SER A 6 -5.97 -15.33 5.83
CA SER A 6 -6.51 -16.46 5.09
C SER A 6 -5.42 -17.49 4.79
N ASP A 7 -5.85 -18.75 4.67
CA ASP A 7 -5.06 -19.86 4.14
C ASP A 7 -4.96 -19.85 2.60
N ARG A 8 -5.53 -18.84 1.95
CA ARG A 8 -5.50 -18.63 0.49
C ARG A 8 -4.97 -17.26 0.13
N PRO A 9 -4.41 -17.09 -1.09
CA PRO A 9 -4.08 -15.77 -1.62
C PRO A 9 -5.29 -14.84 -1.60
N ALA A 10 -5.06 -13.60 -1.20
CA ALA A 10 -6.08 -12.56 -1.13
C ALA A 10 -5.58 -11.28 -1.78
N GLN A 11 -6.47 -10.60 -2.49
CA GLN A 11 -6.19 -9.31 -3.10
C GLN A 11 -7.34 -8.36 -2.83
N GLY A 12 -7.03 -7.07 -2.72
CA GLY A 12 -8.02 -6.04 -2.45
C GLY A 12 -7.45 -4.64 -2.56
N ARG A 13 -8.34 -3.65 -2.49
CA ARG A 13 -7.96 -2.26 -2.33
C ARG A 13 -8.14 -1.85 -0.89
N VAL A 14 -7.11 -1.22 -0.34
CA VAL A 14 -7.14 -0.67 1.01
C VAL A 14 -7.28 0.84 0.86
N PRO A 15 -8.44 1.42 1.19
CA PRO A 15 -8.59 2.87 1.21
C PRO A 15 -7.68 3.44 2.31
N LEU A 16 -6.88 4.44 1.96
CA LEU A 16 -6.03 5.14 2.91
C LEU A 16 -6.81 6.35 3.43
N PRO A 17 -7.19 6.40 4.72
CA PRO A 17 -8.08 7.44 5.27
C PRO A 17 -7.38 8.80 5.47
N TRP A 18 -6.26 9.03 4.79
CA TRP A 18 -5.47 10.25 4.93
C TRP A 18 -5.97 11.30 3.94
N SER A 19 -6.70 12.29 4.45
CA SER A 19 -7.23 13.40 3.67
C SER A 19 -6.14 14.28 3.04
N ASP A 20 -4.93 14.25 3.60
CA ASP A 20 -3.82 15.09 3.16
C ASP A 20 -3.06 14.53 1.93
N LEU A 21 -3.50 13.39 1.39
CA LEU A 21 -2.89 12.80 0.19
C LEU A 21 -3.34 13.47 -1.11
N CYS A 22 -4.59 13.96 -1.14
CA CYS A 22 -5.18 14.49 -2.36
C CYS A 22 -4.36 15.68 -2.90
N GLY A 23 -4.02 15.63 -4.18
CA GLY A 23 -3.21 16.65 -4.86
C GLY A 23 -1.72 16.66 -4.51
N ARG A 24 -1.19 15.64 -3.84
CA ARG A 24 0.24 15.54 -3.49
C ARG A 24 0.93 14.35 -4.12
N ASP A 25 2.21 14.51 -4.44
CA ASP A 25 3.04 13.40 -4.85
C ASP A 25 3.39 12.55 -3.64
N CYS A 26 3.16 11.26 -3.77
CA CYS A 26 3.27 10.30 -2.69
C CYS A 26 4.29 9.23 -3.05
N ARG A 27 5.28 9.05 -2.19
CA ARG A 27 6.27 7.99 -2.29
C ARG A 27 5.91 6.85 -1.37
N LEU A 28 5.63 5.70 -1.96
CA LEU A 28 5.29 4.47 -1.25
C LEU A 28 6.49 3.52 -1.25
N MET A 29 6.98 3.20 -0.08
CA MET A 29 8.04 2.22 0.11
C MET A 29 7.43 0.92 0.64
N SER A 30 7.59 -0.16 -0.12
CA SER A 30 7.21 -1.50 0.32
C SER A 30 8.43 -2.24 0.83
N SER A 31 8.40 -2.60 2.12
CA SER A 31 9.38 -3.51 2.72
C SER A 31 8.82 -4.93 2.68
N ALA A 32 8.74 -5.50 1.48
CA ALA A 32 8.42 -6.90 1.28
C ALA A 32 9.73 -7.72 1.19
N GLY A 33 10.33 -8.02 2.34
CA GLY A 33 11.57 -8.83 2.42
C GLY A 33 12.87 -8.04 2.24
N ILE A 34 13.91 -8.69 1.68
CA ILE A 34 15.31 -8.18 1.61
C ILE A 34 15.49 -6.95 0.70
N SER A 35 14.52 -6.60 -0.15
CA SER A 35 14.57 -5.40 -0.96
C SER A 35 13.37 -4.49 -0.67
N ALA A 36 13.68 -3.24 -0.35
CA ALA A 36 12.69 -2.18 -0.30
C ALA A 36 12.44 -1.69 -1.73
N ASN A 37 11.18 -1.77 -2.18
CA ASN A 37 10.77 -1.22 -3.46
C ASN A 37 10.09 0.12 -3.22
N THR A 38 10.55 1.14 -3.93
CA THR A 38 9.99 2.49 -3.87
C THR A 38 9.16 2.76 -5.12
N TYR A 39 7.94 3.26 -4.92
CA TYR A 39 7.00 3.60 -5.98
C TYR A 39 6.54 5.03 -5.80
N ASP A 40 6.68 5.84 -6.83
CA ASP A 40 6.06 7.16 -6.88
C ASP A 40 4.63 7.01 -7.43
N ARG A 41 3.66 7.54 -6.70
CA ARG A 41 2.22 7.45 -6.96
C ARG A 41 1.56 8.80 -6.67
N ALA A 42 0.52 9.13 -7.42
CA ALA A 42 -0.30 10.28 -7.10
C ALA A 42 -1.09 10.00 -5.81
N GLY A 43 -1.13 10.95 -4.90
CA GLY A 43 -1.90 10.82 -3.66
C GLY A 43 -3.40 10.72 -3.91
N ASP A 44 -3.90 11.21 -5.05
CA ASP A 44 -5.29 11.02 -5.50
C ASP A 44 -5.59 9.53 -5.72
N GLU A 45 -4.70 8.79 -6.40
CA GLU A 45 -4.86 7.34 -6.65
C GLU A 45 -4.84 6.55 -5.33
N LEU A 46 -4.05 7.01 -4.36
CA LEU A 46 -3.95 6.43 -3.02
C LEU A 46 -5.14 6.77 -2.11
N ALA A 47 -5.80 7.90 -2.34
CA ALA A 47 -7.00 8.32 -1.62
C ALA A 47 -8.26 7.64 -2.18
N ASP A 48 -8.41 7.59 -3.50
CA ASP A 48 -9.53 6.96 -4.21
C ASP A 48 -9.06 6.48 -5.60
N PRO A 49 -9.09 5.17 -5.93
CA PRO A 49 -9.78 4.06 -5.26
C PRO A 49 -9.00 3.37 -4.12
N GLY A 50 -7.82 3.88 -3.76
CA GLY A 50 -6.99 3.30 -2.70
C GLY A 50 -5.97 2.29 -3.20
N LEU A 51 -5.04 1.95 -2.30
CA LEU A 51 -3.88 1.11 -2.62
C LEU A 51 -4.30 -0.33 -2.91
N TYR A 52 -3.96 -0.82 -4.10
CA TYR A 52 -4.09 -2.24 -4.43
C TYR A 52 -3.01 -3.06 -3.75
N VAL A 53 -3.40 -4.14 -3.07
CA VAL A 53 -2.51 -5.06 -2.39
C VAL A 53 -2.93 -6.49 -2.72
N ALA A 54 -1.95 -7.33 -3.07
CA ALA A 54 -2.11 -8.76 -3.21
C ALA A 54 -1.13 -9.46 -2.27
N LEU A 55 -1.61 -10.43 -1.50
CA LEU A 55 -0.84 -11.17 -0.50
C LEU A 55 -1.11 -12.66 -0.66
N ASP A 56 -0.06 -13.46 -0.62
CA ASP A 56 -0.19 -14.91 -0.48
C ASP A 56 -0.77 -15.28 0.90
N ALA A 57 -1.13 -16.55 1.06
CA ALA A 57 -1.63 -17.10 2.32
C ALA A 57 -0.65 -16.77 3.48
N TRP A 58 -1.19 -16.28 4.60
CA TRP A 58 -0.43 -15.93 5.80
C TRP A 58 0.70 -14.91 5.60
N ARG A 59 0.67 -14.11 4.53
CA ARG A 59 1.66 -13.05 4.28
C ARG A 59 1.18 -11.69 4.76
N CYS A 60 2.16 -10.82 5.00
CA CYS A 60 1.93 -9.42 5.30
C CYS A 60 2.80 -8.52 4.43
N HIS A 61 2.33 -7.29 4.24
CA HIS A 61 3.12 -6.20 3.67
C HIS A 61 3.19 -5.05 4.66
N VAL A 62 4.42 -4.60 4.90
CA VAL A 62 4.71 -3.37 5.62
C VAL A 62 5.03 -2.33 4.56
N LEU A 63 4.31 -1.22 4.65
CA LEU A 63 4.39 -0.12 3.71
C LEU A 63 4.65 1.15 4.52
N ALA A 64 5.59 1.95 4.05
CA ALA A 64 5.80 3.30 4.53
C ALA A 64 5.38 4.26 3.43
N LEU A 65 4.57 5.26 3.81
CA LEU A 65 4.16 6.33 2.90
C LEU A 65 4.86 7.63 3.31
N THR A 66 5.34 8.38 2.33
CA THR A 66 5.89 9.71 2.52
C THR A 66 5.32 10.65 1.48
N VAL A 67 4.78 11.78 1.92
CA VAL A 67 4.33 12.87 1.07
C VAL A 67 5.55 13.72 0.70
N VAL A 68 5.71 14.03 -0.58
CA VAL A 68 6.85 14.79 -1.12
C VAL A 68 6.49 16.27 -1.29
#